data_AF-A0A2W5PPB3-F1
#
_entry.id   AF-A0A2W5PPB3-F1
#
_cell.length_a   1.000
_cell.length_b   1.000
_cell.length_c   1.000
_cell.angle_alpha   90.00
_cell.angle_beta   90.00
_cell.angle_gamma   90.00
#
_symmetry.space_group_name_H-M   'P 1'
#
loop_
_entity.id
_entity.type
_entity.pdbx_description
1 polymer ?
#
loop_
_entity_poly.entity_id
_entity_poly.type
_entity_poly.pdbx_seq_one_letter_code
_entity_poly.pdbx_strand_id
1 'polypeptide(L)'
;MPMPTADDLDLLTDGALAELASAERQRALRGDRNAFGRAHLLERELRRRAGTISSFGPPLDLTSLHSRRRWWQFWGRTSGATSSAVGLRY
;
A
#
# COMPACT_ATOMS: atom_id res chain seq x y z
N MET A 1 -25.28 -2.97 -6.70
CA MET A 1 -25.29 -4.35 -6.15
C MET A 1 -25.06 -4.27 -4.65
N PRO A 2 -25.78 -5.05 -3.83
CA PRO A 2 -25.51 -5.13 -2.40
C PRO A 2 -24.06 -5.61 -2.17
N MET A 3 -23.45 -5.09 -1.10
CA MET A 3 -22.10 -5.52 -0.70
C MET A 3 -22.17 -6.97 -0.21
N PRO A 4 -21.26 -7.86 -0.65
CA PRO A 4 -21.22 -9.21 -0.12
C PRO A 4 -20.92 -9.16 1.37
N THR A 5 -21.80 -9.79 2.15
CA THR A 5 -21.65 -9.91 3.60
C THR A 5 -20.71 -11.06 3.94
N ALA A 6 -20.20 -11.11 5.17
CA ALA A 6 -19.27 -12.17 5.57
C ALA A 6 -19.87 -13.58 5.40
N ASP A 7 -21.17 -13.72 5.66
CA ASP A 7 -21.89 -14.98 5.49
C ASP A 7 -21.96 -15.41 4.01
N ASP A 8 -22.15 -14.46 3.09
CA ASP A 8 -22.12 -14.72 1.64
C ASP A 8 -20.73 -15.17 1.18
N LEU A 9 -19.69 -14.64 1.81
CA LEU A 9 -18.31 -15.00 1.50
C LEU A 9 -17.98 -16.41 1.96
N ASP A 10 -18.47 -16.82 3.13
CA ASP A 10 -18.26 -18.15 3.71
C ASP A 10 -18.85 -19.28 2.84
N LEU A 11 -19.91 -18.99 2.07
CA LEU A 11 -20.52 -19.94 1.14
C LEU A 11 -19.73 -20.13 -0.17
N LEU A 12 -18.83 -19.21 -0.52
CA LEU A 12 -18.02 -19.30 -1.73
C LEU A 12 -16.83 -20.24 -1.51
N THR A 13 -16.47 -21.01 -2.53
CA THR A 13 -15.20 -21.76 -2.54
C THR A 13 -14.03 -20.79 -2.74
N ASP A 14 -12.82 -21.20 -2.35
CA ASP A 14 -11.63 -20.36 -2.49
C ASP A 14 -11.34 -19.98 -3.95
N GLY A 15 -11.59 -20.90 -4.89
CA GLY A 15 -11.49 -20.63 -6.32
C GLY A 15 -12.47 -19.55 -6.79
N ALA A 16 -13.75 -19.65 -6.39
CA ALA A 16 -14.77 -18.67 -6.75
C ALA A 16 -14.49 -17.29 -6.13
N LEU A 17 -13.99 -17.27 -4.89
CA LEU A 17 -13.51 -16.06 -4.22
C LEU A 17 -12.39 -15.37 -5.00
N ALA A 18 -11.41 -16.14 -5.50
CA ALA A 18 -10.27 -15.61 -6.27
C ALA A 18 -10.70 -15.04 -7.62
N GLU A 19 -11.59 -15.73 -8.35
CA GLU A 19 -12.11 -15.24 -9.62
C GLU A 19 -12.91 -13.95 -9.45
N LEU A 20 -13.80 -13.90 -8.45
CA LEU A 20 -14.59 -12.70 -8.15
C LEU A 20 -13.69 -11.54 -7.72
N ALA A 21 -12.67 -11.79 -6.88
CA ALA A 21 -11.72 -10.76 -6.47
C ALA A 21 -11.01 -10.15 -7.68
N SER A 22 -10.53 -10.99 -8.61
CA SER A 22 -9.86 -10.56 -9.83
C SER A 22 -10.78 -9.74 -10.74
N ALA A 23 -12.02 -10.18 -10.94
CA ALA A 23 -13.01 -9.47 -11.74
C ALA A 23 -13.35 -8.08 -11.16
N GLU A 24 -13.51 -7.98 -9.84
CA GLU A 24 -13.75 -6.71 -9.15
C GLU A 24 -12.51 -5.80 -9.19
N ARG A 25 -11.29 -6.37 -9.08
CA ARG A 25 -10.05 -5.61 -9.25
C ARG A 25 -9.96 -4.97 -10.63
N GLN A 26 -10.28 -5.71 -11.68
CA GLN A 26 -10.28 -5.17 -13.04
C GLN A 26 -11.35 -4.07 -13.24
N ARG A 27 -12.50 -4.15 -12.55
CA ARG A 27 -13.50 -3.07 -12.55
C ARG A 27 -13.00 -1.85 -11.79
N ALA A 28 -12.35 -2.06 -10.64
CA ALA A 28 -11.76 -0.99 -9.85
C ALA A 28 -10.66 -0.23 -10.61
N LEU A 29 -9.82 -0.94 -11.37
CA LEU A 29 -8.80 -0.32 -12.23
C LEU A 29 -9.39 0.53 -13.36
N ARG A 30 -10.63 0.26 -13.77
CA ARG A 30 -11.38 1.10 -14.73
C ARG A 30 -12.03 2.32 -14.07
N GLY A 31 -11.82 2.54 -12.78
CA GLY A 31 -12.33 3.69 -12.03
C GLY A 31 -13.58 3.44 -11.20
N ASP A 32 -14.07 2.20 -11.12
CA ASP A 32 -15.22 1.88 -10.28
C ASP A 32 -14.82 1.82 -8.79
N ARG A 33 -15.23 2.85 -8.05
CA ARG A 33 -14.91 3.00 -6.63
C ARG A 33 -15.62 1.97 -5.74
N ASN A 34 -16.78 1.47 -6.15
CA ASN A 34 -17.51 0.43 -5.43
C ASN A 34 -16.82 -0.94 -5.59
N ALA A 35 -16.35 -1.22 -6.81
CA ALA A 35 -15.58 -2.42 -7.11
C ALA A 35 -14.29 -2.53 -6.27
N PHE A 36 -13.67 -1.41 -5.90
CA PHE A 36 -12.51 -1.41 -5.01
C PHE A 36 -12.83 -2.00 -3.63
N GLY A 37 -13.95 -1.59 -3.03
CA GLY A 37 -14.39 -2.11 -1.74
C GLY A 37 -14.73 -3.60 -1.79
N ARG A 38 -15.36 -4.03 -2.88
CA ARG A 38 -15.74 -5.44 -3.10
C ARG A 38 -14.52 -6.34 -3.31
N ALA A 39 -13.58 -5.93 -4.15
CA ALA A 39 -12.31 -6.64 -4.35
C ALA A 39 -11.56 -6.80 -3.02
N HIS A 40 -11.49 -5.74 -2.22
CA HIS A 40 -10.78 -5.77 -0.94
C HIS A 40 -11.38 -6.78 0.05
N LEU A 41 -12.71 -6.89 0.13
CA LEU A 41 -13.37 -7.85 1.02
C LEU A 41 -13.11 -9.30 0.59
N LEU A 42 -13.21 -9.58 -0.70
CA LEU A 42 -12.94 -10.91 -1.28
C LEU A 42 -11.47 -11.31 -1.06
N GLU A 43 -10.52 -10.41 -1.30
CA GLU A 43 -9.09 -10.65 -1.07
C GLU A 43 -8.75 -10.84 0.43
N ARG A 44 -9.44 -10.10 1.32
CA ARG A 44 -9.27 -10.26 2.77
C ARG A 44 -9.70 -11.64 3.22
N GLU A 45 -10.80 -12.12 2.66
CA GLU A 45 -11.33 -13.45 2.96
C GLU A 45 -10.41 -14.55 2.46
N LEU A 46 -9.89 -14.44 1.23
CA LEU A 46 -8.86 -15.37 0.72
C LEU A 46 -7.63 -15.41 1.63
N ARG A 47 -7.17 -14.26 2.14
CA ARG A 47 -6.05 -14.19 3.08
C ARG A 47 -6.37 -14.82 4.44
N ARG A 48 -7.61 -14.71 4.90
CA ARG A 48 -8.10 -15.36 6.13
C ARG A 48 -8.04 -16.87 5.98
N ARG A 49 -8.57 -17.41 4.88
CA ARG A 49 -8.66 -18.86 4.62
C ARG A 49 -7.35 -19.52 4.28
N ALA A 50 -6.49 -18.82 3.55
CA ALA A 50 -5.12 -19.25 3.28
C ALA A 50 -4.25 -19.34 4.55
N GLY A 51 -4.80 -18.98 5.72
CA GLY A 51 -4.13 -19.19 7.00
C GLY A 51 -2.88 -18.33 7.13
N THR A 52 -3.03 -17.01 7.02
CA THR A 52 -2.02 -16.04 7.50
C THR A 52 -0.57 -16.38 7.14
N ILE A 53 -0.22 -16.29 5.85
CA ILE A 53 1.19 -16.05 5.51
C ILE A 53 1.43 -14.54 5.44
N SER A 54 1.40 -13.90 6.60
CA SER A 54 2.26 -12.73 6.84
C SER A 54 3.25 -13.10 7.93
N SER A 55 4.05 -14.13 7.66
CA SER A 55 5.31 -14.40 8.36
C SER A 55 6.51 -13.71 7.67
N PHE A 56 6.27 -12.96 6.59
CA PHE A 56 7.33 -12.41 5.73
C PHE A 56 7.81 -11.02 6.12
N GLY A 57 7.72 -10.63 7.39
CA GLY A 57 8.38 -9.42 7.83
C GLY A 57 8.57 -9.40 9.35
N PRO A 58 9.74 -8.99 9.85
CA PRO A 58 9.84 -8.57 11.24
C PRO A 58 8.75 -7.51 11.50
N PRO A 59 8.16 -7.47 12.72
CA PRO A 59 7.20 -6.44 13.07
C PRO A 59 7.78 -5.09 12.71
N LEU A 60 7.04 -4.29 11.93
CA LEU A 60 7.48 -2.93 11.61
C LEU A 60 7.64 -2.17 12.93
N ASP A 61 8.87 -1.85 13.28
CA ASP A 61 9.16 -1.00 14.44
C ASP A 61 8.80 0.45 14.08
N LEU A 62 7.56 0.82 14.37
CA LEU A 62 7.02 2.16 14.14
C LEU A 62 7.53 3.19 15.15
N THR A 63 8.35 2.79 16.14
CA THR A 63 8.92 3.68 17.16
C THR A 63 9.81 4.77 16.52
N SER A 64 10.33 4.51 15.31
CA SER A 64 11.16 5.43 14.53
C SER A 64 10.38 6.47 13.71
N LEU A 65 9.04 6.43 13.68
CA LEU A 65 8.21 7.43 12.98
C LEU A 65 8.27 8.84 13.60
N HIS A 66 8.96 9.01 14.74
CA HIS A 66 9.16 10.30 15.39
C HIS A 66 10.21 11.22 14.73
N SER A 67 10.71 10.89 13.54
CA SER A 67 11.51 11.84 12.78
C SER A 67 10.65 13.03 12.34
N ARG A 68 10.59 14.07 13.16
CA ARG A 68 9.97 15.40 12.88
C ARG A 68 10.66 16.15 11.73
N ARG A 69 11.50 15.48 10.93
CA ARG A 69 12.21 16.11 9.83
C ARG A 69 11.23 16.36 8.69
N ARG A 70 10.98 17.65 8.50
CA ARG A 70 10.25 18.19 7.38
C ARG A 70 10.94 17.75 6.09
N TRP A 71 10.20 17.04 5.23
CA TRP A 71 10.69 16.37 4.02
C TRP A 71 11.52 17.26 3.09
N TRP A 72 11.30 18.57 3.10
CA TRP A 72 12.07 19.53 2.30
C TRP A 72 13.50 19.77 2.78
N GLN A 73 13.82 19.48 4.05
CA GLN A 73 15.20 19.59 4.59
C GLN A 73 16.14 18.52 4.05
N PHE A 74 15.61 17.52 3.32
CA PHE A 74 16.40 16.56 2.57
C PHE A 74 17.20 17.24 1.46
N TRP A 75 16.61 18.22 0.76
CA TRP A 75 17.22 18.89 -0.39
C TRP A 75 18.24 19.97 -0.03
N GLY A 76 18.17 20.53 1.18
CA GLY A 76 19.02 21.67 1.58
C GLY A 76 20.44 21.32 2.02
N ARG A 77 20.82 20.04 2.06
CA ARG A 77 22.13 19.59 2.58
C ARG A 77 23.22 19.36 1.52
N THR A 78 22.92 19.54 0.24
CA THR A 78 23.91 19.36 -0.84
C THR A 78 24.62 20.65 -1.25
N SER A 79 24.23 21.82 -0.71
CA SER A 79 24.90 23.10 -0.97
C SER A 79 26.01 23.37 0.05
N GLY A 80 27.06 22.56 0.06
CA GLY A 80 28.11 22.66 1.07
C GLY A 80 29.45 22.07 0.70
N ALA A 81 29.87 22.13 -0.58
CA ALA A 81 31.24 21.78 -0.96
C ALA A 81 31.73 22.43 -2.26
N THR A 82 31.37 23.70 -2.55
CA THR A 82 32.17 24.53 -3.48
C THR A 82 31.97 26.00 -3.15
N SER A 83 32.73 26.51 -2.18
CA SER A 83 33.15 27.91 -2.23
C SER A 83 34.67 27.91 -2.11
N SER A 84 35.33 27.48 -3.19
CA SER A 84 36.69 27.91 -3.46
C SER A 84 36.56 29.32 -4.02
N ALA A 85 36.67 30.31 -3.14
CA ALA A 85 36.85 31.70 -3.54
C ALA A 85 38.28 31.87 -4.06
N VAL A 86 38.53 31.41 -5.29
CA VAL A 86 39.63 31.91 -6.11
C VAL A 86 39.05 33.04 -6.95
N GLY A 87 39.40 34.27 -6.60
CA GLY A 87 39.08 35.47 -7.34
C GLY A 87 40.23 36.45 -7.23
N LEU A 88 41.23 36.27 -8.10
CA LEU A 88 42.30 37.23 -8.36
C LEU A 88 41.69 38.58 -8.79
N ARG A 89 42.17 39.63 -8.12
CA ARG A 89 42.53 40.98 -8.59
C ARG A 89 42.02 41.44 -9.96
N TYR A 90 41.49 42.67 -10.02
CA TYR A 90 42.21 43.84 -10.58
C TYR A 90 41.95 45.05 -9.70
#